data_AF-A0A931X6F6-F1
#
_entry.id   AF-A0A931X6F6-F1
#
_cell.length_a   1.000
_cell.length_b   1.000
_cell.length_c   1.000
_cell.angle_alpha   90.00
_cell.angle_beta   90.00
_cell.angle_gamma   90.00
#
_symmetry.space_group_name_H-M   'P 1'
#
loop_
_entity.id
_entity.type
_entity.pdbx_description
1 polymer ?
#
loop_
_entity_poly.entity_id
_entity_poly.type
_entity_poly.pdbx_seq_one_letter_code
_entity_poly.pdbx_strand_id
1 'polypeptide(L)'
;MTLTINAGYTFVTRDRRLDVVSLNASAEAGITRAWSIVGEVVSELAMSRRADDRVVLPAGTVYAVGECVRLDAAAGFGPTRASPDLLLTTGVTITLN
;
A
#
# COMPACT_ATOMS: atom_id res chain seq x y z
N MET A 1 -7.19 2.12 -21.65
CA MET A 1 -6.26 2.38 -20.53
C MET A 1 -7.06 3.08 -19.45
N THR A 2 -6.99 2.56 -18.23
CA THR A 2 -7.72 3.11 -17.07
C THR A 2 -6.69 3.48 -16.02
N LEU A 3 -6.86 4.64 -15.40
CA LEU A 3 -6.05 5.10 -14.27
C LEU A 3 -6.98 5.36 -13.10
N THR A 4 -6.71 4.70 -11.98
CA THR A 4 -7.43 4.89 -10.73
C THR A 4 -6.46 5.42 -9.69
N ILE A 5 -6.85 6.50 -8.99
CA ILE A 5 -6.05 7.11 -7.94
C ILE A 5 -6.90 7.15 -6.67
N ASN A 6 -6.31 6.71 -5.56
CA ASN A 6 -6.90 6.81 -4.23
C ASN A 6 -5.93 7.52 -3.30
N ALA A 7 -6.46 8.35 -2.40
CA ALA A 7 -5.70 8.90 -1.30
C ALA A 7 -6.59 9.01 -0.07
N GLY A 8 -6.01 8.79 1.09
CA GLY A 8 -6.72 8.81 2.36
C GLY A 8 -5.79 9.19 3.50
N TYR A 9 -6.39 9.67 4.58
CA TYR A 9 -5.70 9.92 5.83
C TYR A 9 -6.49 9.33 6.99
N THR A 10 -5.80 8.98 8.06
CA THR A 10 -6.41 8.53 9.31
C THR A 10 -5.66 9.12 10.50
N PHE A 11 -6.39 9.67 11.45
CA PHE A 11 -5.85 10.17 12.72
C PHE A 11 -6.15 9.17 13.83
N VAL A 12 -5.12 8.66 14.49
CA VAL A 12 -5.26 7.77 15.65
C VAL A 12 -4.82 8.55 16.88
N THR A 13 -5.78 8.94 17.74
CA THR A 13 -5.55 9.92 18.83
C THR A 13 -5.95 9.41 20.22
N ARG A 14 -6.12 8.09 20.37
CA ARG A 14 -6.65 7.49 21.61
C ARG A 14 -5.65 7.56 22.78
N ASP A 15 -4.35 7.49 22.49
CA ASP A 15 -3.27 7.64 23.46
C ASP A 15 -2.25 8.64 22.90
N ARG A 16 -2.10 9.79 23.59
CA ARG A 16 -1.22 10.89 23.17
C ARG A 16 0.25 10.48 22.96
N ARG A 17 0.68 9.36 23.54
CA ARG A 17 2.05 8.83 23.35
C ARG A 17 2.20 8.05 22.05
N LEU A 18 1.09 7.64 21.45
CA LEU A 18 0.96 6.84 20.23
C LEU A 18 0.17 7.58 19.15
N ASP A 19 0.04 8.91 19.28
CA ASP A 19 -0.65 9.72 18.28
C ASP A 19 0.07 9.59 16.94
N VAL A 20 -0.64 9.05 15.94
CA VAL A 20 -0.12 8.85 14.58
C VAL A 20 -1.09 9.40 13.55
N VAL A 21 -0.52 9.88 12.45
CA VAL A 21 -1.24 10.19 11.21
C VAL A 21 -0.85 9.16 10.18
N SER A 22 -1.81 8.38 9.70
CA SER A 22 -1.59 7.60 8.49
C SER A 22 -1.92 8.45 7.26
N LEU A 23 -0.99 8.56 6.32
CA LEU A 23 -1.23 9.16 5.00
C LEU A 23 -0.93 8.11 3.95
N ASN A 24 -1.97 7.71 3.21
CA ASN A 24 -1.86 6.65 2.23
C ASN A 24 -2.35 7.15 0.87
N ALA A 25 -1.66 6.75 -0.19
CA ALA A 25 -2.07 7.02 -1.55
C ALA A 25 -1.73 5.82 -2.44
N SER A 26 -2.55 5.57 -3.46
CA SER A 26 -2.29 4.55 -4.46
C SER A 26 -2.68 5.03 -5.85
N ALA A 27 -1.97 4.52 -6.85
CA ALA A 27 -2.29 4.68 -8.25
C ALA A 27 -2.22 3.32 -8.94
N GLU A 28 -3.29 2.97 -9.65
CA GLU A 28 -3.39 1.74 -10.44
C GLU A 28 -3.57 2.09 -11.93
N ALA A 29 -2.70 1.54 -12.77
CA ALA A 29 -2.74 1.67 -14.21
C ALA A 29 -3.05 0.32 -14.87
N GLY A 30 -4.20 0.24 -15.56
CA GLY A 30 -4.57 -0.93 -16.34
C GLY A 30 -3.79 -0.99 -17.65
N ILE A 31 -2.90 -1.98 -17.77
CA ILE A 31 -2.06 -2.21 -18.96
C ILE A 31 -2.85 -3.01 -20.00
N THR A 32 -3.53 -4.07 -19.57
CA THR A 32 -4.44 -4.88 -20.39
C THR A 32 -5.74 -5.14 -19.63
N ARG A 33 -6.66 -5.94 -20.20
CA ARG A 33 -7.88 -6.37 -19.49
C ARG A 33 -7.60 -7.28 -18.29
N ALA A 34 -6.46 -7.98 -18.30
CA ALA A 34 -6.09 -8.94 -17.27
C ALA A 34 -4.93 -8.47 -16.39
N TRP A 35 -4.28 -7.34 -16.71
CA TRP A 35 -3.03 -6.94 -16.07
C TRP A 35 -3.04 -5.45 -15.72
N SER A 36 -2.72 -5.15 -14.45
CA SER A 36 -2.49 -3.80 -13.97
C SER A 36 -1.21 -3.70 -13.15
N ILE A 37 -0.69 -2.48 -13.06
CA ILE A 37 0.45 -2.09 -12.22
C ILE A 37 -0.09 -1.15 -11.15
N VAL A 38 0.34 -1.34 -9.91
CA VAL A 38 -0.07 -0.55 -8.75
C VAL A 38 1.17 0.04 -8.09
N GLY A 39 1.12 1.32 -7.75
CA GLY A 39 2.12 1.97 -6.91
C GLY A 39 1.42 2.61 -5.72
N GLU A 40 2.00 2.48 -4.54
CA GLU A 40 1.42 3.02 -3.31
C GLU A 40 2.46 3.79 -2.49
N VAL A 41 1.94 4.65 -1.63
CA VAL A 41 2.64 5.26 -0.51
C VAL A 41 1.84 4.87 0.72
N VAL A 42 2.47 4.15 1.64
CA VAL A 42 1.87 3.79 2.92
C VAL A 42 2.71 4.44 4.01
N SER A 43 2.11 5.29 4.84
CA SER A 43 2.85 5.97 5.90
C SER A 43 2.11 6.02 7.22
N GLU A 44 2.88 6.01 8.29
CA GLU A 44 2.49 6.31 9.66
C GLU A 44 3.48 7.35 10.19
N LEU A 45 2.99 8.57 10.38
CA LEU A 45 3.77 9.71 10.84
C LEU A 45 3.50 9.92 12.34
N ALA A 46 4.56 9.90 13.14
CA ALA A 46 4.48 10.11 14.56
C ALA A 46 4.21 11.59 14.88
N MET A 47 3.18 11.87 15.68
CA MET A 47 2.97 13.23 16.18
C MET A 47 3.85 13.56 17.40
N SER A 48 4.47 12.55 18.03
CA SER A 48 5.35 12.74 19.18
C SER A 48 6.82 12.61 18.80
N ARG A 49 7.69 13.44 19.38
CA ARG A 49 9.16 13.41 19.14
C ARG A 49 9.87 12.14 19.62
N ARG A 50 9.16 11.19 20.23
CA ARG A 50 9.74 9.95 20.77
C ARG A 50 9.39 8.71 19.94
N ALA A 51 8.52 8.85 18.95
CA ALA A 51 8.16 7.78 18.03
C ALA A 51 8.76 8.08 16.64
N ASP A 52 9.08 7.03 15.91
CA ASP A 52 9.69 7.11 14.59
C ASP A 52 8.63 7.05 13.49
N ASP A 53 8.85 7.80 12.41
CA ASP A 53 8.01 7.72 11.21
C ASP A 53 8.27 6.43 10.44
N ARG A 54 7.21 5.82 9.94
CA ARG A 54 7.26 4.64 9.07
C ARG A 54 6.67 4.99 7.72
N VAL A 55 7.45 4.82 6.66
CA VAL A 55 7.00 5.00 5.26
C VAL A 55 7.39 3.77 4.45
N VAL A 56 6.50 3.24 3.61
CA VAL A 56 6.79 2.18 2.66
C VAL A 56 6.27 2.59 1.29
N LEU A 57 7.08 2.37 0.27
CA LEU A 57 6.76 2.67 -1.12
C LEU A 57 6.66 1.35 -1.92
N PRO A 58 5.55 0.60 -1.83
CA PRO A 58 5.39 -0.61 -2.62
C PRO A 58 4.98 -0.29 -4.05
N ALA A 59 5.53 -1.06 -4.99
CA ALA A 59 5.11 -1.11 -6.37
C ALA A 59 4.92 -2.58 -6.76
N GLY A 60 3.82 -2.86 -7.43
CA GLY A 60 3.40 -4.22 -7.71
C GLY A 60 2.52 -4.34 -8.92
N THR A 61 1.96 -5.53 -9.07
CA THR A 61 1.13 -5.88 -10.18
C THR A 61 -0.01 -6.79 -9.75
N VAL A 62 -1.13 -6.67 -10.45
CA VAL A 62 -2.28 -7.54 -10.31
C VAL A 62 -2.54 -8.21 -11.65
N TYR A 63 -2.73 -9.53 -11.64
CA TYR A 63 -3.03 -10.34 -12.79
C TYR A 63 -4.31 -11.16 -12.58
N ALA A 64 -5.29 -10.99 -13.46
CA ALA A 64 -6.52 -11.78 -13.47
C ALA A 64 -6.27 -13.09 -14.24
N VAL A 65 -6.30 -14.21 -13.52
CA VAL A 65 -6.16 -15.56 -14.11
C VAL A 65 -7.48 -16.00 -14.76
N GLY A 66 -8.61 -15.52 -14.23
CA GLY A 66 -9.94 -15.72 -14.76
C GLY A 66 -10.91 -14.71 -14.14
N GLU A 67 -12.21 -14.96 -14.25
CA GLU A 67 -13.23 -14.02 -13.73
C GLU A 67 -13.24 -13.95 -12.20
N CYS A 68 -12.89 -15.04 -11.51
CA CYS A 68 -12.98 -15.14 -10.06
C CYS A 68 -11.63 -15.09 -9.33
N VAL A 69 -10.50 -15.21 -10.04
CA VAL A 69 -9.17 -15.37 -9.42
C VAL A 69 -8.23 -14.27 -9.89
N ARG A 70 -7.63 -13.59 -8.92
CA ARG A 70 -6.56 -12.60 -9.13
C ARG A 70 -5.33 -12.98 -8.33
N LEU A 71 -4.17 -12.80 -8.95
CA LEU A 71 -2.86 -12.92 -8.32
C LEU A 71 -2.27 -11.52 -8.21
N ASP A 72 -1.62 -11.25 -7.08
CA ASP A 72 -0.88 -10.01 -6.86
C ASP A 72 0.53 -10.30 -6.36
N ALA A 73 1.45 -9.41 -6.73
CA ALA A 73 2.81 -9.41 -6.25
C ALA A 73 3.32 -7.96 -6.19
N ALA A 74 3.99 -7.60 -5.10
CA ALA A 74 4.59 -6.28 -4.96
C ALA A 74 5.96 -6.36 -4.26
N ALA A 75 6.79 -5.38 -4.58
CA ALA A 75 8.04 -5.12 -3.89
C ALA A 75 8.03 -3.66 -3.41
N GLY A 76 8.49 -3.42 -2.20
CA GLY A 76 8.57 -2.09 -1.63
C GLY A 76 9.84 -1.89 -0.83
N PHE A 77 10.18 -0.63 -0.60
CA PHE A 77 11.29 -0.24 0.26
C PHE A 77 10.85 0.85 1.22
N GLY A 78 11.54 0.89 2.36
CA GLY A 78 11.32 1.84 3.43
C GLY A 78 12.40 2.92 3.47
N PRO A 79 12.10 4.20 3.20
CA PRO A 79 13.10 5.27 3.27
C PRO A 79 13.38 5.75 4.71
N THR A 80 12.61 5.30 5.72
CA THR A 80 12.78 5.70 7.12
C THR A 80 13.38 4.57 7.95
N ARG A 81 13.99 4.93 9.09
CA ARG A 81 14.66 3.97 9.98
C ARG A 81 13.73 2.91 10.58
N ALA A 82 12.46 3.24 10.77
CA ALA A 82 11.46 2.33 11.31
C ALA A 82 10.78 1.44 10.25
N SER A 83 11.11 1.64 8.97
CA SER A 83 10.58 0.85 7.88
C SER A 83 11.49 -0.32 7.52
N PRO A 84 10.96 -1.40 6.93
CA PRO A 84 11.78 -2.47 6.40
C PRO A 84 12.61 -1.98 5.21
N ASP A 85 13.85 -2.46 5.09
CA ASP A 85 14.71 -2.19 3.94
C ASP A 85 14.10 -2.72 2.63
N LEU A 86 13.45 -3.88 2.70
CA LEU A 86 12.75 -4.53 1.61
C LEU A 86 11.46 -5.18 2.14
N LEU A 87 10.35 -4.98 1.43
CA LEU A 87 9.09 -5.68 1.62
C LEU A 87 8.74 -6.41 0.33
N LEU A 88 8.46 -7.71 0.43
CA LEU A 88 7.94 -8.50 -0.67
C LEU A 88 6.58 -9.05 -0.26
N THR A 89 5.57 -8.84 -1.09
CA THR A 89 4.23 -9.37 -0.87
C THR A 89 3.76 -10.14 -2.10
N THR A 90 2.98 -11.18 -1.85
CA THR A 90 2.23 -11.88 -2.88
C THR A 90 0.89 -12.30 -2.29
N GLY A 91 -0.13 -12.28 -3.13
CA GLY A 91 -1.49 -12.55 -2.72
C GLY A 91 -2.27 -13.27 -3.81
N VAL A 92 -3.34 -13.91 -3.35
CA VAL A 92 -4.35 -14.52 -4.20
C VAL A 92 -5.70 -14.07 -3.67
N THR A 93 -6.49 -13.44 -4.54
CA THR A 93 -7.87 -13.06 -4.25
C THR A 93 -8.80 -13.98 -5.03
N ILE A 94 -9.72 -14.63 -4.31
CA ILE A 94 -10.76 -15.49 -4.88
C ILE A 94 -12.13 -14.91 -4.52
N THR A 95 -12.91 -14.55 -5.53
CA THR A 95 -14.31 -14.10 -5.35
C THR A 95 -15.24 -15.30 -5.52
N LEU A 96 -16.05 -15.58 -4.49
CA LEU A 96 -17.10 -16.59 -4.52
C LEU A 96 -18.45 -15.88 -4.67
N ASN A 97 -19.24 -16.33 -5.64
CA ASN A 97 -20.59 -15.83 -5.91
C ASN A 97 -21.63 -16.85 -5.45
#